data_AF-A0A519W9T7-F1
#
_entry.id   AF-A0A519W9T7-F1
#
_cell.length_a   1.000
_cell.length_b   1.000
_cell.length_c   1.000
_cell.angle_alpha   90.00
_cell.angle_beta   90.00
_cell.angle_gamma   90.00
#
_symmetry.space_group_name_H-M   'P 1'
#
loop_
_entity.id
_entity.type
_entity.pdbx_description
1 polymer ?
#
loop_
_entity_poly.entity_id
_entity_poly.type
_entity_poly.pdbx_seq_one_letter_code
_entity_poly.pdbx_strand_id
1 'polypeptide(L)'
;MTEALKNIIYNCKQATFLIEKKISRQITEEEASQLQVHLAVCSICRTYQKQSVLIVSLFTGLPSDKLRLDDAFKQRLQQRIESEMNKN
;
A
#
# COMPACT_ATOMS: atom_id res chain seq x y z
N MET A 1 16.97 26.97 -4.04
CA MET A 1 16.12 25.78 -3.77
C MET A 1 14.70 26.28 -3.62
N THR A 2 13.71 25.73 -4.33
CA THR A 2 12.31 26.20 -4.23
C THR A 2 11.66 25.71 -2.93
N GLU A 3 10.71 26.45 -2.37
CA GLU A 3 9.96 26.07 -1.15
C GLU A 3 9.27 24.70 -1.32
N ALA A 4 8.74 24.41 -2.51
CA ALA A 4 8.15 23.11 -2.83
C ALA A 4 9.15 21.96 -2.65
N LEU A 5 10.39 22.11 -3.15
CA LEU A 5 11.43 21.09 -3.03
C LEU A 5 11.86 20.85 -1.57
N LYS A 6 11.89 21.92 -0.76
CA LYS A 6 12.17 21.84 0.67
C LYS A 6 11.10 21.02 1.40
N ASN A 7 9.83 21.25 1.08
CA ASN A 7 8.71 20.49 1.64
C ASN A 7 8.73 19.01 1.25
N ILE A 8 9.29 18.66 0.10
CA ILE A 8 9.48 17.25 -0.30
C ILE A 8 10.60 16.61 0.52
N ILE A 9 11.74 17.28 0.63
CA ILE A 9 12.94 16.76 1.29
C ILE A 9 12.72 16.55 2.80
N TYR A 10 12.05 17.47 3.47
CA TYR A 10 11.92 17.43 4.95
C TYR A 10 10.60 16.83 5.46
N ASN A 11 9.87 16.10 4.61
CA ASN A 11 8.57 15.53 4.97
C ASN A 11 8.57 13.99 4.93
N CYS A 12 9.16 13.38 5.96
CA CYS A 12 9.17 11.93 6.12
C CYS A 12 7.75 11.34 6.18
N LYS A 13 6.76 12.08 6.71
CA LYS A 13 5.37 11.63 6.79
C LYS A 13 4.77 11.39 5.40
N GLN A 14 5.01 12.30 4.46
CA GLN A 14 4.57 12.13 3.08
C GLN A 14 5.34 11.00 2.39
N ALA A 15 6.65 10.89 2.64
CA ALA A 15 7.47 9.84 2.05
C ALA A 15 7.01 8.44 2.49
N THR A 16 6.78 8.21 3.79
CA THR A 16 6.26 6.93 4.28
C THR A 16 4.87 6.62 3.74
N PHE A 17 4.00 7.62 3.64
CA PHE A 17 2.69 7.47 2.98
C PHE A 17 2.83 7.01 1.52
N LEU A 18 3.70 7.64 0.72
CA LEU A 18 3.91 7.27 -0.68
C LEU A 18 4.57 5.88 -0.83
N ILE A 19 5.43 5.48 0.11
CA ILE A 19 6.00 4.12 0.16
C ILE A 19 4.89 3.09 0.33
N GLU A 20 4.05 3.24 1.34
CA GLU A 20 2.95 2.29 1.60
C GLU A 20 1.91 2.31 0.47
N LYS A 21 1.61 3.50 -0.07
CA LYS A 21 0.73 3.65 -1.22
C LYS A 21 1.28 2.87 -2.42
N LYS A 22 2.59 2.97 -2.72
CA LYS A 22 3.27 2.26 -3.81
C LYS A 22 3.28 0.74 -3.63
N ILE A 23 3.40 0.27 -2.39
CA ILE A 23 3.38 -1.17 -2.07
C ILE A 23 1.97 -1.74 -2.27
N SER A 24 0.93 -1.00 -1.88
CA SER A 24 -0.47 -1.43 -2.02
C SER A 24 -1.04 -1.24 -3.42
N ARG A 25 -0.65 -0.18 -4.14
CA ARG A 25 -1.17 0.20 -5.46
C ARG A 25 -0.19 1.08 -6.24
N GLN A 26 -0.51 1.38 -7.49
CA GLN A 26 0.29 2.34 -8.27
C GLN A 26 0.16 3.77 -7.70
N ILE A 27 1.26 4.52 -7.78
CA ILE A 27 1.34 5.96 -7.50
C ILE A 27 1.50 6.72 -8.82
N THR A 28 1.18 8.01 -8.84
CA THR A 28 1.37 8.83 -10.05
C THR A 28 2.87 9.09 -10.31
N GLU A 29 3.23 9.49 -11.53
CA GLU A 29 4.61 9.85 -11.88
C GLU A 29 5.14 11.02 -11.04
N GLU A 30 4.29 12.00 -10.74
CA GLU A 30 4.62 13.12 -9.86
C GLU A 30 4.95 12.64 -8.43
N GLU A 31 4.11 11.76 -7.87
CA GLU A 31 4.35 11.13 -6.56
C GLU A 31 5.63 10.28 -6.57
N ALA A 32 5.89 9.58 -7.66
CA ALA A 32 7.10 8.78 -7.82
C ALA A 32 8.36 9.65 -7.82
N SER A 33 8.35 10.76 -8.57
CA SER A 33 9.45 11.73 -8.58
C SER A 33 9.67 12.37 -7.22
N GLN A 34 8.58 12.80 -6.55
CA GLN A 34 8.62 13.31 -5.18
C GLN A 34 9.28 12.33 -4.22
N LEU A 35 8.85 11.06 -4.27
CA LEU A 35 9.39 10.02 -3.41
C LEU A 35 10.86 9.74 -3.71
N GLN A 36 11.27 9.70 -4.98
CA GLN A 36 12.66 9.51 -5.39
C GLN A 36 13.57 10.60 -4.84
N VAL A 37 13.16 11.88 -4.93
CA VAL A 37 13.90 13.02 -4.37
C VAL A 37 14.09 12.86 -2.87
N HIS A 38 13.03 12.54 -2.12
CA HIS A 38 13.14 12.33 -0.68
C HIS A 38 14.08 11.16 -0.32
N LEU A 39 13.94 10.04 -1.03
CA LEU A 39 14.76 8.85 -0.80
C LEU A 39 16.23 9.05 -1.16
N ALA A 40 16.58 10.02 -2.02
CA ALA A 40 17.98 10.35 -2.30
C ALA A 40 18.70 10.89 -1.04
N VAL A 41 17.99 11.64 -0.20
CA VAL A 41 18.59 12.38 0.94
C VAL A 41 18.29 11.77 2.31
N CYS A 42 17.18 11.05 2.47
CA CYS A 42 16.78 10.49 3.76
C CYS A 42 17.10 8.99 3.86
N SER A 43 18.15 8.64 4.61
CA SER A 43 18.54 7.23 4.84
C SER A 43 17.48 6.44 5.62
N ILE A 44 16.78 7.09 6.56
CA ILE A 44 15.75 6.45 7.38
C ILE A 44 14.59 5.97 6.52
N CYS A 45 14.12 6.79 5.58
CA CYS A 45 13.02 6.41 4.68
C CYS A 45 13.44 5.32 3.68
N ARG A 46 14.72 5.25 3.27
CA ARG A 46 15.24 4.11 2.49
C ARG A 46 15.19 2.81 3.27
N THR A 47 15.59 2.84 4.55
CA THR A 47 15.51 1.66 5.41
C THR A 47 14.07 1.24 5.64
N TYR A 48 13.18 2.21 5.94
CA TYR A 48 11.75 1.96 6.08
C TYR A 48 11.16 1.29 4.83
N GLN A 49 11.45 1.81 3.63
CA GLN A 49 10.99 1.20 2.38
C GLN A 49 11.41 -0.27 2.25
N LYS A 50 12.68 -0.59 2.53
CA LYS A 50 13.17 -1.98 2.48
C LYS A 50 12.43 -2.87 3.48
N GLN A 51 12.19 -2.37 4.69
CA GLN A 51 11.47 -3.10 5.73
C GLN A 51 10.00 -3.33 5.35
N SER A 52 9.29 -2.31 4.85
CA SER A 52 7.90 -2.46 4.42
C SER A 52 7.74 -3.48 3.30
N VAL A 53 8.62 -3.45 2.29
CA VAL A 53 8.63 -4.45 1.20
C VAL A 53 8.89 -5.86 1.75
N LEU A 54 9.87 -6.01 2.65
CA LEU A 54 10.16 -7.30 3.28
C LEU A 54 8.94 -7.83 4.05
N ILE A 55 8.30 -7.00 4.88
CA ILE A 55 7.12 -7.37 5.66
C ILE A 55 6.02 -7.88 4.73
N VAL A 56 5.67 -7.14 3.68
CA VAL A 56 4.62 -7.57 2.73
C VAL A 56 5.00 -8.87 2.04
N SER A 57 6.26 -9.02 1.63
CA SER A 57 6.74 -10.25 0.97
C SER A 57 6.59 -11.49 1.86
N LEU A 58 6.83 -11.35 3.17
CA LEU A 58 6.67 -12.44 4.15
C LEU A 58 5.21 -12.91 4.23
N PHE A 59 4.25 -11.98 4.16
CA PHE A 59 2.84 -12.32 4.15
C PHE A 59 2.36 -12.92 2.82
N THR A 60 2.89 -12.45 1.68
CA THR A 60 2.54 -13.03 0.37
C THR A 60 3.07 -14.45 0.18
N GLY A 61 4.11 -14.85 0.89
CA GLY A 61 4.67 -16.21 0.86
C GLY A 61 3.95 -17.21 1.77
N LEU A 62 2.95 -16.77 2.55
CA LEU A 62 2.14 -17.68 3.35
C LEU A 62 1.21 -18.49 2.43
N PRO A 63 1.17 -19.83 2.55
CA PRO A 63 0.33 -20.67 1.70
C PRO A 63 -1.15 -20.35 1.94
N SER A 64 -1.70 -19.53 1.04
CA SER A 64 -3.13 -19.17 1.00
C SER A 64 -4.00 -20.34 0.51
N ASP A 65 -3.41 -21.32 -0.16
CA ASP A 65 -4.10 -22.44 -0.81
C ASP A 65 -4.90 -23.31 0.18
N LYS A 66 -4.52 -23.28 1.47
CA LYS A 66 -5.23 -23.96 2.56
C LYS A 66 -6.18 -23.04 3.34
N LEU A 67 -6.06 -21.73 3.20
CA LEU A 67 -6.90 -20.74 3.88
C LEU A 67 -8.15 -20.45 3.04
N ARG A 68 -9.01 -21.44 2.87
CA ARG A 68 -10.29 -21.27 2.18
C ARG A 68 -11.32 -20.70 3.16
N LEU A 69 -12.11 -19.74 2.71
CA LEU A 69 -13.35 -19.38 3.40
C LEU A 69 -14.26 -20.62 3.47
N ASP A 70 -14.88 -20.81 4.63
CA ASP A 70 -15.91 -21.83 4.85
C ASP A 70 -17.03 -21.70 3.80
N ASP A 71 -17.48 -22.81 3.23
CA ASP A 71 -18.47 -22.78 2.15
C ASP A 71 -19.81 -22.22 2.62
N ALA A 72 -20.18 -22.43 3.89
CA ALA A 72 -21.39 -21.83 4.45
C ALA A 72 -21.25 -20.30 4.56
N PHE A 73 -20.07 -19.78 4.91
CA PHE A 73 -19.80 -18.34 4.89
C PHE A 73 -19.89 -17.77 3.48
N LYS A 74 -19.33 -18.44 2.48
CA LYS A 74 -19.47 -18.01 1.07
C LYS A 74 -20.94 -17.94 0.65
N GLN A 75 -21.73 -18.96 0.98
CA GLN A 75 -23.15 -18.99 0.66
C GLN A 75 -23.93 -17.86 1.35
N ARG A 76 -23.69 -17.62 2.65
CA ARG A 76 -24.31 -16.51 3.38
C ARG A 76 -23.93 -15.15 2.79
N LEU A 77 -22.67 -14.99 2.39
CA LEU A 77 -22.19 -13.75 1.77
C LEU A 77 -22.83 -13.52 0.41
N GLN A 78 -22.92 -14.56 -0.42
CA GLN A 78 -23.56 -14.54 -1.74
C GLN A 78 -25.03 -14.11 -1.63
N GLN A 79 -25.79 -14.76 -0.73
CA GLN A 79 -27.20 -14.42 -0.48
C GLN A 79 -27.38 -12.97 -0.05
N ARG A 80 -26.47 -12.45 0.79
CA ARG A 80 -26.52 -11.05 1.22
C ARG A 80 -26.28 -10.09 0.06
N ILE A 81 -25.30 -10.37 -0.80
CA ILE A 81 -25.00 -9.54 -1.99
C ILE A 81 -26.22 -9.50 -2.92
N GLU A 82 -26.80 -10.66 -3.23
CA GLU A 82 -28.00 -10.76 -4.09
C GLU A 82 -29.20 -10.03 -3.48
N SER A 83 -29.41 -10.17 -2.16
CA SER A 83 -30.47 -9.45 -1.47
C SER A 83 -30.30 -7.93 -1.51
N GLU A 84 -29.08 -7.40 -1.51
CA GLU A 84 -28.86 -5.95 -1.62
C GLU A 84 -28.95 -5.47 -3.07
N MET A 85 -28.52 -6.28 -4.04
CA MET A 85 -28.64 -5.95 -5.47
C MET A 85 -30.10 -5.91 -5.95
N ASN A 86 -30.95 -6.79 -5.44
CA ASN A 86 -32.37 -6.87 -5.82
C ASN A 86 -33.27 -5.83 -5.12
N LYS A 87 -32.71 -4.94 -4.29
CA LYS A 87 -33.44 -3.83 -3.66
C LYS A 87 -33.50 -2.56 -4.52
N ASN A 88 -32.81 -2.54 -5.66
CA ASN A 88 -32.91 -1.51 -6.70
C ASN A 88 -33.75 -2.02 -7.88
#